data_AF-A0A7W9W5T1-F1
#
_entry.id   AF-A0A7W9W5T1-F1
#
_cell.length_a   1.000
_cell.length_b   1.000
_cell.length_c   1.000
_cell.angle_alpha   90.00
_cell.angle_beta   90.00
_cell.angle_gamma   90.00
#
_symmetry.space_group_name_H-M   'P 1'
#
loop_
_entity.id
_entity.type
_entity.pdbx_description
1 polymer ?
#
loop_
_entity_poly.entity_id
_entity_poly.type
_entity_poly.pdbx_seq_one_letter_code
_entity_poly.pdbx_strand_id
1 'polypeptide(L)'
;MEKHETELLAVLSLMHRNTVETESWITPLRDVLEGIDEDEAAWRPAPGERSLWEIVLHIEAWTSWAVHFLQGRDTTVTDWPPTATESWAATQQRVESTLTAFGEGIAALRAEALFESPTPEVTPTSRLLGIASILVHNAYHAGQLTKLRDQYTRR
;
A
#
# COMPACT_ATOMS: atom_id res chain seq x y z
N MET A 1 7.86 0.70 -29.65
CA MET A 1 6.80 0.98 -28.66
C MET A 1 7.13 0.23 -27.38
N GLU A 2 7.32 -1.08 -27.47
CA GLU A 2 7.72 -2.04 -26.44
C GLU A 2 8.81 -1.60 -25.42
N LYS A 3 9.87 -0.90 -25.87
CA LYS A 3 10.93 -0.41 -24.96
C LYS A 3 10.40 0.56 -23.89
N HIS A 4 9.56 1.52 -24.27
CA HIS A 4 9.05 2.53 -23.34
C HIS A 4 8.05 1.92 -22.35
N GLU A 5 7.28 0.93 -22.78
CA GLU A 5 6.31 0.22 -21.94
C GLU A 5 7.02 -0.65 -20.90
N THR A 6 8.15 -1.27 -21.28
CA THR A 6 9.03 -1.98 -20.35
C THR A 6 9.64 -1.04 -19.30
N GLU A 7 10.06 0.16 -19.71
CA GLU A 7 10.54 1.20 -18.79
C GLU A 7 9.46 1.64 -17.79
N LEU A 8 8.19 1.72 -18.20
CA LEU A 8 7.08 2.03 -17.30
C LEU A 8 6.92 0.97 -16.20
N LEU A 9 6.89 -0.32 -16.55
CA LEU A 9 6.85 -1.39 -15.55
C LEU A 9 8.03 -1.29 -14.57
N ALA A 10 9.23 -1.05 -15.08
CA ALA A 10 10.42 -0.90 -14.25
C ALA A 10 10.31 0.29 -13.27
N VAL A 11 9.73 1.42 -13.72
CA VAL A 11 9.45 2.58 -12.87
C VAL A 11 8.42 2.25 -11.79
N LEU A 12 7.32 1.59 -12.14
CA LEU A 12 6.29 1.20 -11.16
C LEU A 12 6.85 0.23 -10.11
N SER A 13 7.64 -0.76 -10.53
CA SER A 13 8.32 -1.67 -9.60
C SER A 13 9.35 -0.95 -8.73
N LEU A 14 10.10 0.03 -9.27
CA LEU A 14 11.02 0.85 -8.49
C LEU A 14 10.28 1.67 -7.42
N MET A 15 9.18 2.32 -7.79
CA MET A 15 8.36 3.11 -6.86
C MET A 15 7.78 2.23 -5.75
N HIS A 16 7.32 1.03 -6.08
CA HIS A 16 6.85 0.05 -5.09
C HIS A 16 7.96 -0.31 -4.10
N ARG A 17 9.13 -0.73 -4.60
CA ARG A 17 10.26 -1.09 -3.73
C ARG A 17 10.71 0.08 -2.85
N ASN A 18 10.77 1.30 -3.38
CA ASN A 18 11.15 2.46 -2.60
C ASN A 18 10.14 2.82 -1.49
N THR A 19 8.90 2.39 -1.64
CA THR A 19 7.84 2.61 -0.63
C THR A 19 7.81 1.49 0.41
N VAL A 20 8.13 0.26 0.03
CA VAL A 20 7.93 -0.92 0.90
C VAL A 20 9.24 -1.45 1.49
N GLU A 21 10.34 -1.43 0.73
CA GLU A 21 11.54 -2.22 1.04
C GLU A 21 12.88 -1.45 1.02
N THR A 22 13.01 -0.39 0.22
CA THR A 22 14.30 0.26 -0.04
C THR A 22 14.25 1.73 0.32
N GLU A 23 15.06 2.15 1.28
CA GLU A 23 15.16 3.56 1.68
C GLU A 23 15.63 4.43 0.50
N SER A 24 14.96 5.57 0.33
CA SER A 24 15.28 6.53 -0.73
C SER A 24 14.82 7.94 -0.31
N TRP A 25 13.65 8.36 -0.75
CA TRP A 25 13.01 9.62 -0.33
C TRP A 25 11.94 9.41 0.74
N ILE A 26 11.55 8.15 0.95
CA ILE A 26 10.47 7.72 1.84
C ILE A 26 11.05 6.59 2.67
N THR A 27 10.84 6.65 3.99
CA THR A 27 11.17 5.53 4.86
C THR A 27 10.27 4.34 4.51
N PRO A 28 10.85 3.18 4.16
CA PRO A 28 10.09 2.03 3.69
C PRO A 28 9.08 1.55 4.73
N LEU A 29 7.89 1.12 4.30
CA LEU A 29 6.86 0.62 5.21
C LEU A 29 7.39 -0.50 6.12
N ARG A 30 8.25 -1.40 5.62
CA ARG A 30 8.86 -2.45 6.45
C ARG A 30 9.66 -1.87 7.63
N ASP A 31 10.48 -0.87 7.36
CA ASP A 31 11.31 -0.21 8.36
C ASP A 31 10.44 0.61 9.33
N VAL A 32 9.41 1.30 8.82
CA VAL A 32 8.46 2.03 9.65
C VAL A 32 7.70 1.09 10.57
N LEU A 33 7.37 -0.13 10.16
CA LEU A 33 6.61 -1.08 10.97
C LEU A 33 7.47 -1.94 11.91
N GLU A 34 8.79 -1.88 11.78
CA GLU A 34 9.70 -2.65 12.61
C GLU A 34 9.64 -2.21 14.08
N GLY A 35 9.54 -3.21 14.96
CA GLY A 35 9.61 -3.03 16.42
C GLY A 35 8.38 -2.38 17.06
N ILE A 36 7.31 -2.11 16.32
CA ILE A 36 6.05 -1.59 16.87
C ILE A 36 5.38 -2.67 17.71
N ASP A 37 5.05 -2.36 18.96
CA ASP A 37 4.20 -3.19 19.82
C ASP A 37 2.71 -2.82 19.72
N GLU A 38 1.84 -3.60 20.37
CA GLU A 38 0.39 -3.36 20.32
C GLU A 38 -0.04 -2.02 20.91
N ASP A 39 0.66 -1.54 21.95
CA ASP A 39 0.36 -0.27 22.62
C ASP A 39 0.72 0.93 21.72
N GLU A 40 1.86 0.86 21.03
CA GLU A 40 2.24 1.82 19.99
C GLU A 40 1.26 1.78 18.82
N ALA A 41 0.95 0.58 18.31
CA ALA A 41 0.06 0.40 17.18
C ALA A 41 -1.34 0.99 17.45
N ALA A 42 -1.89 0.79 18.65
CA ALA A 42 -3.22 1.24 19.05
C ALA A 42 -3.28 2.71 19.52
N TRP A 43 -2.14 3.35 19.76
CA TRP A 43 -2.09 4.71 20.26
C TRP A 43 -2.65 5.73 19.26
N ARG A 44 -3.36 6.73 19.78
CA ARG A 44 -3.89 7.86 19.01
C ARG A 44 -3.31 9.17 19.55
N PRO A 45 -2.92 10.11 18.67
CA PRO A 45 -2.31 11.37 19.08
C PRO A 45 -3.35 12.35 19.68
N ALA A 46 -4.60 12.27 19.23
CA ALA A 46 -5.71 13.07 19.74
C ALA A 46 -7.06 12.36 19.46
N PRO A 47 -8.16 12.76 20.13
CA PRO A 47 -9.49 12.28 19.79
C PRO A 47 -9.84 12.57 18.33
N GLY A 48 -10.30 11.55 17.60
CA GLY A 48 -10.66 11.66 16.18
C GLY A 48 -9.50 11.44 15.19
N GLU A 49 -8.26 11.42 15.68
CA GLU A 49 -7.09 11.06 14.86
C GLU A 49 -6.94 9.55 14.74
N ARG A 50 -6.32 9.10 13.64
CA ARG A 50 -6.08 7.68 13.39
C ARG A 50 -4.83 7.18 14.12
N SER A 51 -4.91 5.95 14.60
CA SER A 51 -3.79 5.17 15.11
C SER A 51 -2.92 4.63 13.98
N LEU A 52 -1.72 4.16 14.33
CA LEU A 52 -0.84 3.47 13.38
C LEU A 52 -1.55 2.23 12.81
N TRP A 53 -2.24 1.47 13.66
CA TRP A 53 -2.97 0.28 13.24
C TRP A 53 -4.06 0.58 12.22
N GLU A 54 -4.86 1.62 12.44
CA GLU A 54 -5.92 2.04 11.49
C GLU A 54 -5.36 2.45 10.13
N ILE A 55 -4.21 3.15 10.11
CA ILE A 55 -3.54 3.54 8.86
C ILE A 55 -3.00 2.31 8.13
N VAL A 56 -2.39 1.37 8.85
CA VAL A 56 -1.88 0.13 8.26
C VAL A 56 -2.99 -0.71 7.65
N LEU A 57 -4.14 -0.81 8.31
CA LEU A 57 -5.31 -1.50 7.78
C LEU A 57 -5.89 -0.80 6.54
N HIS A 58 -5.86 0.53 6.50
CA HIS A 58 -6.27 1.29 5.32
C HIS A 58 -5.32 1.07 4.12
N ILE A 59 -4.00 1.05 4.35
CA ILE A 59 -3.01 0.66 3.33
C ILE A 59 -3.32 -0.73 2.79
N GLU A 60 -3.56 -1.70 3.68
CA GLU A 60 -3.82 -3.08 3.28
C GLU A 60 -5.11 -3.21 2.46
N ALA A 61 -6.20 -2.55 2.86
CA ALA A 61 -7.47 -2.62 2.16
C ALA A 61 -7.35 -2.13 0.71
N TRP A 62 -6.72 -0.97 0.51
CA TRP A 62 -6.51 -0.39 -0.83
C TRP A 62 -5.49 -1.18 -1.65
N THR A 63 -4.44 -1.72 -1.02
CA THR A 63 -3.47 -2.56 -1.72
C THR A 63 -4.07 -3.91 -2.13
N SER A 64 -4.92 -4.50 -1.29
CA SER A 64 -5.65 -5.75 -1.58
C SER A 64 -6.60 -5.56 -2.77
N TRP A 65 -7.32 -4.44 -2.79
CA TRP A 65 -8.08 -4.03 -3.98
C TRP A 65 -7.19 -3.94 -5.22
N ALA A 66 -6.00 -3.34 -5.11
CA ALA A 66 -5.08 -3.22 -6.24
C ALA A 66 -4.67 -4.60 -6.78
N VAL A 67 -4.38 -5.57 -5.90
CA VAL A 67 -4.08 -6.95 -6.30
C VAL A 67 -5.24 -7.56 -7.09
N HIS A 68 -6.48 -7.36 -6.65
CA HIS A 68 -7.67 -7.82 -7.38
C HIS A 68 -7.86 -7.10 -8.72
N PHE A 69 -7.67 -5.78 -8.74
CA PHE A 69 -7.77 -4.94 -9.92
C PHE A 69 -6.76 -5.36 -11.00
N LEU A 70 -5.51 -5.68 -10.62
CA LEU A 70 -4.50 -6.20 -11.55
C LEU A 70 -4.97 -7.49 -12.25
N GLN A 71 -5.74 -8.32 -11.55
CA GLN A 71 -6.28 -9.58 -12.03
C GLN A 71 -7.60 -9.43 -12.82
N GLY A 72 -8.07 -8.20 -13.07
CA GLY A 72 -9.34 -7.97 -13.76
C GLY A 72 -10.57 -8.25 -12.90
N ARG A 73 -10.44 -8.18 -11.58
CA ARG A 73 -11.56 -8.35 -10.65
C ARG A 73 -11.96 -6.99 -10.08
N ASP A 74 -13.26 -6.74 -10.08
CA ASP A 74 -13.85 -5.63 -9.32
C ASP A 74 -14.20 -6.11 -7.91
N THR A 75 -13.77 -5.38 -6.90
CA THR A 75 -14.03 -5.68 -5.49
C THR A 75 -14.34 -4.39 -4.76
N THR A 76 -15.33 -4.42 -3.88
CA THR A 76 -15.64 -3.27 -3.03
C THR A 76 -14.56 -3.12 -1.95
N VAL A 77 -14.15 -1.87 -1.69
CA VAL A 77 -13.22 -1.52 -0.62
C VAL A 77 -14.02 -0.94 0.54
N THR A 78 -13.81 -1.48 1.73
CA THR A 78 -14.23 -0.78 2.95
C THR A 78 -13.13 0.21 3.30
N ASP A 79 -13.38 1.49 3.01
CA ASP A 79 -12.42 2.54 3.38
C ASP A 79 -12.31 2.62 4.91
N TRP A 80 -11.08 2.59 5.40
CA TRP A 80 -10.77 2.54 6.83
C TRP A 80 -11.51 1.41 7.57
N PRO A 81 -11.16 0.14 7.29
CA PRO A 81 -11.81 -0.97 7.97
C PRO A 81 -11.53 -0.92 9.47
N PRO A 82 -12.44 -1.44 10.31
CA PRO A 82 -12.24 -1.45 11.76
C PRO A 82 -11.01 -2.28 12.12
N THR A 83 -10.28 -1.87 13.15
CA THR A 83 -9.32 -2.74 13.83
C THR A 83 -10.07 -3.97 14.35
N ALA A 84 -9.90 -5.10 13.67
CA ALA A 84 -10.58 -6.34 14.00
C ALA A 84 -10.12 -6.87 15.37
N THR A 85 -10.65 -8.02 15.79
CA THR A 85 -10.17 -8.76 16.97
C THR A 85 -8.82 -9.46 16.76
N GLU A 86 -8.10 -9.15 15.68
CA GLU A 86 -6.80 -9.76 15.37
C GLU A 86 -5.67 -9.05 16.14
N SER A 87 -4.62 -9.79 16.48
CA SER A 87 -3.41 -9.23 17.11
C SER A 87 -2.60 -8.39 16.12
N TRP A 88 -1.76 -7.48 16.63
CA TRP A 88 -0.96 -6.61 15.77
C TRP A 88 -0.02 -7.39 14.87
N ALA A 89 0.62 -8.43 15.41
CA ALA A 89 1.50 -9.30 14.65
C ALA A 89 0.79 -9.97 13.45
N ALA A 90 -0.49 -10.35 13.61
CA ALA A 90 -1.29 -10.92 12.54
C ALA A 90 -1.62 -9.86 11.47
N THR A 91 -1.96 -8.64 11.88
CA THR A 91 -2.15 -7.52 10.95
C THR A 91 -0.86 -7.24 10.16
N GLN A 92 0.30 -7.17 10.82
CA GLN A 92 1.59 -6.95 10.15
C GLN A 92 1.87 -8.03 9.10
N GLN A 93 1.69 -9.30 9.45
CA GLN A 93 1.88 -10.41 8.51
C GLN A 93 0.95 -10.31 7.30
N ARG A 94 -0.31 -9.95 7.53
CA ARG A 94 -1.31 -9.81 6.46
C ARG A 94 -0.97 -8.65 5.52
N VAL A 95 -0.62 -7.48 6.08
CA VAL A 95 -0.22 -6.31 5.30
C VAL A 95 1.03 -6.62 4.47
N GLU A 96 2.03 -7.25 5.07
CA GLU A 96 3.27 -7.65 4.38
C GLU A 96 3.00 -8.59 3.21
N SER A 97 2.12 -9.58 3.41
CA SER A 97 1.70 -10.49 2.34
C SER A 97 0.99 -9.74 1.21
N THR A 98 0.12 -8.78 1.53
CA THR A 98 -0.63 -7.99 0.54
C THR A 98 0.29 -7.04 -0.24
N LEU A 99 1.26 -6.39 0.42
CA LEU A 99 2.27 -5.54 -0.23
C LEU A 99 3.14 -6.37 -1.18
N THR A 100 3.61 -7.55 -0.73
CA THR A 100 4.40 -8.47 -1.56
C THR A 100 3.61 -8.92 -2.78
N ALA A 101 2.37 -9.37 -2.60
CA ALA A 101 1.51 -9.80 -3.71
C ALA A 101 1.25 -8.69 -4.73
N PHE A 102 1.16 -7.44 -4.28
CA PHE A 102 1.03 -6.29 -5.18
C PHE A 102 2.30 -6.06 -6.01
N GLY A 103 3.48 -6.09 -5.37
CA GLY A 103 4.76 -5.99 -6.06
C GLY A 103 4.98 -7.09 -7.09
N GLU A 104 4.68 -8.34 -6.72
CA GLU A 104 4.72 -9.49 -7.62
C GLU A 104 3.73 -9.35 -8.79
N GLY A 105 2.52 -8.85 -8.50
CA GLY A 105 1.51 -8.54 -9.50
C GLY A 105 2.01 -7.54 -10.54
N ILE A 106 2.66 -6.46 -10.13
CA ILE A 106 3.28 -5.48 -11.04
C ILE A 106 4.38 -6.15 -11.88
N ALA A 107 5.26 -6.93 -11.26
CA ALA A 107 6.38 -7.58 -11.93
C ALA A 107 5.95 -8.65 -12.95
N ALA A 108 4.80 -9.29 -12.74
CA ALA A 108 4.25 -10.32 -13.62
C ALA A 108 3.45 -9.76 -14.82
N LEU A 109 3.14 -8.46 -14.84
CA LEU A 109 2.38 -7.86 -15.93
C LEU A 109 3.19 -7.82 -17.23
N ARG A 110 2.48 -8.02 -18.33
CA ARG A 110 2.95 -7.66 -19.67
C ARG A 110 2.83 -6.16 -19.84
N ALA A 111 3.74 -5.55 -20.60
CA ALA A 111 3.81 -4.11 -20.75
C ALA A 111 2.54 -3.53 -21.40
N GLU A 112 1.94 -4.26 -22.34
CA GLU A 112 0.70 -3.89 -23.04
C GLU A 112 -0.50 -3.87 -22.09
N ALA A 113 -0.52 -4.77 -21.09
CA ALA A 113 -1.62 -4.89 -20.14
C ALA A 113 -1.75 -3.67 -19.22
N LEU A 114 -0.72 -2.81 -19.14
CA LEU A 114 -0.76 -1.55 -18.40
C LEU A 114 -1.84 -0.59 -18.91
N PHE A 115 -2.13 -0.63 -20.22
CA PHE A 115 -3.07 0.31 -20.85
C PHE A 115 -4.49 -0.24 -20.94
N GLU A 116 -4.68 -1.52 -20.63
CA GLU A 116 -6.00 -2.14 -20.60
C GLU A 116 -6.81 -1.66 -19.39
N SER A 117 -8.12 -1.53 -19.60
CA SER A 117 -9.10 -1.30 -18.54
C SER A 117 -9.56 -2.65 -17.99
N PRO A 118 -9.24 -3.00 -16.72
CA PRO A 118 -9.68 -4.27 -16.15
C PRO A 118 -11.18 -4.26 -15.83
N THR A 119 -11.72 -3.08 -15.51
CA THR A 119 -13.10 -2.83 -15.11
C THR A 119 -13.61 -1.58 -15.85
N PRO A 120 -14.15 -1.71 -17.08
CA PRO A 120 -14.42 -0.58 -17.98
C PRO A 120 -15.35 0.49 -17.43
N GLU A 121 -16.20 0.13 -16.47
CA GLU A 121 -17.21 1.01 -15.87
C GLU A 121 -16.71 1.75 -14.62
N VAL A 122 -15.46 1.50 -14.19
CA VAL A 122 -14.91 1.97 -12.91
C VAL A 122 -13.61 2.75 -13.14
N THR A 123 -13.41 3.81 -12.35
CA THR A 123 -12.12 4.52 -12.26
C THR A 123 -11.24 3.79 -11.25
N PRO A 124 -9.97 3.48 -11.55
CA PRO A 124 -9.13 3.96 -12.66
C PRO A 124 -9.38 3.26 -13.99
N THR A 125 -9.30 4.01 -15.09
CA THR A 125 -9.61 3.51 -16.44
C THR A 125 -8.54 2.58 -17.03
N SER A 126 -7.38 2.39 -16.38
CA SER A 126 -6.34 1.45 -16.80
C SER A 126 -5.52 0.90 -15.62
N ARG A 127 -4.84 -0.24 -15.83
CA ARG A 127 -3.90 -0.80 -14.84
C ARG A 127 -2.82 0.19 -14.44
N LEU A 128 -2.25 0.93 -15.41
CA LEU A 128 -1.25 1.96 -15.17
C LEU A 128 -1.73 3.00 -14.15
N LEU A 129 -2.94 3.54 -14.36
CA LEU A 129 -3.50 4.56 -13.47
C LEU A 129 -3.81 4.00 -12.08
N GLY A 130 -4.31 2.77 -12.00
CA GLY A 130 -4.58 2.13 -10.70
C GLY A 130 -3.32 1.81 -9.92
N ILE A 131 -2.30 1.27 -10.57
CA ILE A 131 -1.00 1.03 -9.92
C ILE A 131 -0.42 2.35 -9.43
N ALA A 132 -0.36 3.37 -10.28
CA ALA A 132 0.20 4.67 -9.91
C ALA A 132 -0.55 5.31 -8.73
N SER A 133 -1.89 5.23 -8.74
CA SER A 133 -2.74 5.74 -7.64
C SER A 133 -2.40 5.07 -6.31
N ILE A 134 -2.27 3.74 -6.30
CA ILE A 134 -2.00 2.96 -5.08
C ILE A 134 -0.55 3.16 -4.61
N LEU A 135 0.41 3.31 -5.53
CA LEU A 135 1.79 3.63 -5.16
C LEU A 135 1.90 5.00 -4.47
N VAL A 136 1.25 6.03 -5.02
CA VAL A 136 1.23 7.38 -4.40
C VAL A 136 0.50 7.36 -3.05
N HIS A 137 -0.62 6.63 -2.97
CA HIS A 137 -1.36 6.42 -1.73
C HIS A 137 -0.48 5.78 -0.64
N ASN A 138 0.18 4.66 -0.96
CA ASN A 138 1.03 3.95 0.01
C ASN A 138 2.24 4.80 0.44
N ALA A 139 2.84 5.53 -0.51
CA ALA A 139 3.93 6.49 -0.23
C ALA A 139 3.50 7.60 0.73
N TYR A 140 2.30 8.17 0.52
CA TYR A 140 1.72 9.17 1.42
C TYR A 140 1.54 8.63 2.84
N HIS A 141 0.96 7.43 2.97
CA HIS A 141 0.72 6.84 4.29
C HIS A 141 2.00 6.33 4.96
N ALA A 142 3.04 5.93 4.22
CA ALA A 142 4.35 5.65 4.79
C ALA A 142 4.93 6.88 5.51
N GLY A 143 4.81 8.07 4.89
CA GLY A 143 5.18 9.33 5.53
C GLY A 143 4.33 9.65 6.75
N GLN A 144 3.01 9.41 6.69
CA GLN A 144 2.10 9.60 7.81
C GLN A 144 2.46 8.71 9.01
N LEU A 145 2.70 7.42 8.77
CA LEU A 145 3.13 6.46 9.79
C LEU A 145 4.46 6.89 10.41
N THR A 146 5.45 7.25 9.58
CA THR A 146 6.75 7.76 10.04
C THR A 146 6.58 8.94 11.00
N LYS A 147 5.72 9.89 10.64
CA LYS A 147 5.49 11.06 11.50
C LYS A 147 4.76 10.71 12.79
N LEU A 148 3.80 9.79 12.74
CA LEU A 148 3.04 9.37 13.91
C LEU A 148 3.92 8.60 14.91
N ARG A 149 4.84 7.75 14.43
CA ARG A 149 5.86 7.10 15.29
C ARG A 149 6.79 8.10 15.97
N ASP A 150 7.23 9.12 15.25
CA ASP A 150 8.04 10.20 15.81
C ASP A 150 7.28 10.94 16.94
N GLN A 151 5.97 11.14 16.79
CA GLN A 151 5.14 11.72 17.84
C GLN A 151 4.99 10.78 19.05
N TYR A 152 4.73 9.49 18.82
CA TYR A 152 4.62 8.48 19.88
C TYR A 152 5.87 8.42 20.75
N THR A 153 7.05 8.42 20.12
CA THR A 153 8.34 8.31 20.82
C THR A 153 8.64 9.53 21.71
N ARG A 154 8.03 10.68 21.41
CA ARG A 154 8.26 11.96 22.13
C ARG A 154 7.17 12.28 23.16
N ARG A 155 6.18 11.41 23.33
CA ARG A 155 5.01 11.66 24.19
C ARG A 155 5.34 11.63 25.68
#